data_AF-A0A3C1NCI7-F1
#
_entry.id   AF-A0A3C1NCI7-F1
#
_cell.length_a   1.000
_cell.length_b   1.000
_cell.length_c   1.000
_cell.angle_alpha   90.00
_cell.angle_beta   90.00
_cell.angle_gamma   90.00
#
_symmetry.space_group_name_H-M   'P 1'
#
loop_
_entity.id
_entity.type
_entity.pdbx_description
1 polymer ?
#
loop_
_entity_poly.entity_id
_entity_poly.type
_entity_poly.pdbx_seq_one_letter_code
_entity_poly.pdbx_strand_id
1 'polypeptide(L)'
;MRGREAAAGPELIPLLDAASEAAATLRDRAVEAVAAKVTVGGKVDTAALEREQRAAHGLAWVATYAEAIAQIASYARRMESEGRFGELESLLAQIGAAEYLSQLFGGVLMSQGEIVRMHELGLSKDQHVAILTEPVVKLILGATPETRARAVELIKATQGTASFGDTGLDETLQAIRDEMRRFSEAEVVPHAQEWHLKDEYVPLELIAQMSELGVFSLTLPEEFGGLGLGKEAMCVVSEELSRGYIGVGSLGTRSEIAEELILNAGTDAQKQEWLPRIASGEVLPTAVFTEPNIGSDLASLTTRAVRDGDVYRLTGQKTWITHAARADLMTVLARTDPKEKGYRGLSMFLAPKPRGTDDNPFPAQGMTGGEIEVLGYRGMKEFDISFDGFAVPAANLLGGVEG
;
A
#
# COMPACT_ATOMS: atom_id res chain seq x y z
N MET A 1 -35.78 -3.16 31.72
CA MET A 1 -35.15 -2.85 30.42
C MET A 1 -35.15 -1.34 30.19
N ARG A 2 -34.39 -0.59 31.01
CA ARG A 2 -34.09 0.83 30.78
C ARG A 2 -32.62 0.90 30.36
N GLY A 3 -32.31 1.71 29.34
CA GLY A 3 -30.94 2.14 29.01
C GLY A 3 -30.09 1.16 28.20
N ARG A 4 -30.43 0.95 26.92
CA ARG A 4 -29.43 0.62 25.88
C ARG A 4 -29.35 1.81 24.91
N GLU A 5 -29.16 3.01 25.47
CA GLU A 5 -28.90 4.18 24.62
C GLU A 5 -27.46 4.06 24.11
N ALA A 6 -27.29 4.17 22.79
CA ALA A 6 -25.97 4.31 22.20
C ALA A 6 -25.33 5.58 22.76
N ALA A 7 -24.07 5.48 23.22
CA ALA A 7 -23.31 6.68 23.54
C ALA A 7 -23.07 7.42 22.21
N ALA A 8 -23.49 8.69 22.14
CA ALA A 8 -23.37 9.52 20.95
C ALA A 8 -22.52 10.75 21.27
N GLY A 9 -21.80 11.24 20.26
CA GLY A 9 -20.97 12.44 20.38
C GLY A 9 -19.90 12.31 21.49
N PRO A 10 -19.67 13.34 22.32
CA PRO A 10 -18.53 13.39 23.25
C PRO A 10 -18.52 12.26 24.30
N GLU A 11 -19.68 11.71 24.65
CA GLU A 11 -19.80 10.62 25.62
C GLU A 11 -19.22 9.29 25.13
N LEU A 12 -18.97 9.18 23.82
CA LEU A 12 -18.35 8.00 23.20
C LEU A 12 -16.83 7.96 23.41
N ILE A 13 -16.17 9.12 23.57
CA ILE A 13 -14.71 9.21 23.65
C ILE A 13 -14.13 8.38 24.80
N PRO A 14 -14.64 8.45 26.05
CA PRO A 14 -14.13 7.60 27.13
C PRO A 14 -14.29 6.10 26.86
N LEU A 15 -15.30 5.69 26.07
CA LEU A 15 -15.51 4.30 25.70
C LEU A 15 -14.49 3.85 24.64
N LEU A 16 -14.18 4.71 23.67
CA LEU A 16 -13.13 4.48 22.66
C LEU A 16 -11.73 4.46 23.29
N ASP A 17 -11.47 5.31 24.28
CA ASP A 17 -10.21 5.31 25.03
C ASP A 17 -10.03 3.99 25.79
N ALA A 18 -11.07 3.54 26.49
CA ALA A 18 -11.06 2.24 27.18
C ALA A 18 -10.89 1.06 26.21
N ALA A 19 -11.49 1.15 25.02
CA ALA A 19 -11.31 0.17 23.95
C ALA A 19 -9.86 0.11 23.45
N SER A 20 -9.24 1.28 23.21
CA SER A 20 -7.84 1.38 22.81
C SER A 20 -6.91 0.79 23.86
N GLU A 21 -7.14 1.07 25.14
CA GLU A 21 -6.34 0.52 26.24
C GLU A 21 -6.48 -1.01 26.36
N ALA A 22 -7.72 -1.50 26.24
CA ALA A 22 -8.01 -2.94 26.27
C ALA A 22 -7.32 -3.69 25.12
N ALA A 23 -7.40 -3.14 23.90
CA ALA A 23 -6.77 -3.74 22.72
C ALA A 23 -5.23 -3.68 22.80
N ALA A 24 -4.66 -2.58 23.28
CA ALA A 24 -3.23 -2.45 23.54
C ALA A 24 -2.74 -3.50 24.55
N THR A 25 -3.46 -3.65 25.67
CA THR A 25 -3.15 -4.66 26.69
C THR A 25 -3.17 -6.08 26.12
N LEU A 26 -4.13 -6.39 25.24
CA LEU A 26 -4.23 -7.69 24.60
C LEU A 26 -3.06 -7.95 23.65
N ARG A 27 -2.73 -6.96 22.79
CA ARG A 27 -1.59 -7.01 21.89
C ARG A 27 -0.30 -7.26 22.68
N ASP A 28 -0.06 -6.51 23.75
CA ASP A 28 1.21 -6.61 24.50
C ASP A 28 1.36 -8.00 25.13
N ARG A 29 0.27 -8.55 25.68
CA ARG A 29 0.23 -9.95 26.16
C ARG A 29 0.48 -10.97 25.05
N ALA A 30 -0.06 -10.72 23.85
CA ALA A 30 0.17 -11.58 22.68
C ALA A 30 1.61 -11.49 22.18
N VAL A 31 2.24 -10.32 22.22
CA VAL A 31 3.67 -10.15 21.91
C VAL A 31 4.50 -11.02 22.85
N GLU A 32 4.27 -10.93 24.17
CA GLU A 32 4.98 -11.73 25.16
C GLU A 32 4.78 -13.24 24.94
N ALA A 33 3.53 -13.66 24.73
CA ALA A 33 3.18 -15.07 24.56
C ALA A 33 3.78 -15.68 23.28
N VAL A 34 3.75 -14.94 22.17
CA VAL A 34 4.35 -15.38 20.91
C VAL A 34 5.88 -15.31 20.96
N ALA A 35 6.45 -14.28 21.58
CA ALA A 35 7.90 -14.19 21.79
C ALA A 35 8.44 -15.43 22.53
N ALA A 36 7.71 -15.92 23.54
CA ALA A 36 8.08 -17.13 24.27
C ALA A 36 8.08 -18.41 23.41
N LYS A 37 7.35 -18.42 22.28
CA LYS A 37 7.27 -19.55 21.34
C LYS A 37 8.36 -19.49 20.25
N VAL A 38 8.76 -18.29 19.84
CA VAL A 38 9.63 -18.06 18.67
C VAL A 38 11.04 -17.60 19.01
N THR A 39 11.33 -17.30 20.28
CA THR A 39 12.64 -16.81 20.71
C THR A 39 13.46 -17.92 21.38
N VAL A 40 14.69 -18.14 20.91
CA VAL A 40 15.66 -19.07 21.51
C VAL A 40 16.93 -18.30 21.85
N GLY A 41 17.38 -18.37 23.11
CA GLY A 41 18.58 -17.64 23.54
C GLY A 41 18.46 -16.12 23.43
N GLY A 42 17.25 -15.57 23.53
CA GLY A 42 16.98 -14.13 23.45
C GLY A 42 16.93 -13.55 22.03
N LYS A 43 16.94 -14.40 20.99
CA LYS A 43 16.78 -13.98 19.59
C LYS A 43 15.66 -14.77 18.92
N VAL A 44 14.98 -14.14 17.96
CA VAL A 44 14.01 -14.83 17.11
C VAL A 44 14.73 -15.95 16.35
N ASP A 45 14.20 -17.17 16.47
CA ASP A 45 14.69 -18.35 15.78
C ASP A 45 13.82 -18.62 14.55
N THR A 46 14.44 -18.73 13.37
CA THR A 46 13.71 -18.87 12.10
C THR A 46 12.90 -20.17 12.05
N ALA A 47 13.44 -21.28 12.56
CA ALA A 47 12.73 -22.56 12.55
C ALA A 47 11.54 -22.57 13.53
N ALA A 48 11.68 -21.90 14.67
CA ALA A 48 10.58 -21.68 15.60
C ALA A 48 9.51 -20.75 15.01
N LEU A 49 9.92 -19.67 14.31
CA LEU A 49 9.00 -18.77 13.63
C LEU A 49 8.21 -19.47 12.52
N GLU A 50 8.85 -20.36 11.74
CA GLU A 50 8.19 -21.16 10.71
C GLU A 50 7.19 -22.15 11.32
N ARG A 51 7.58 -22.87 12.38
CA ARG A 51 6.68 -23.79 13.09
C ARG A 51 5.48 -23.07 13.70
N GLU A 52 5.69 -21.87 14.25
CA GLU A 52 4.68 -21.06 14.93
C GLU A 52 4.13 -19.96 14.02
N GLN A 53 4.23 -20.11 12.69
CA GLN A 53 3.86 -19.08 11.71
C GLN A 53 2.42 -18.59 11.93
N ARG A 54 1.49 -19.50 12.23
CA ARG A 54 0.10 -19.14 12.55
C ARG A 54 0.00 -18.20 13.74
N ALA A 55 0.79 -18.41 14.79
CA ALA A 55 0.81 -17.55 15.96
C ALA A 55 1.50 -16.20 15.66
N ALA A 56 2.57 -16.20 14.86
CA ALA A 56 3.26 -14.98 14.43
C ALA A 56 2.37 -14.10 13.54
N HIS A 57 1.71 -14.68 12.54
CA HIS A 57 0.74 -13.97 11.69
C HIS A 57 -0.48 -13.52 12.51
N GLY A 58 -0.98 -14.39 13.40
CA GLY A 58 -2.06 -14.05 14.32
C GLY A 58 -1.74 -12.84 15.20
N LEU A 59 -0.51 -12.77 15.72
CA LEU A 59 -0.02 -11.59 16.44
C LEU A 59 -0.01 -10.34 15.56
N ALA A 60 0.45 -10.43 14.32
CA ALA A 60 0.42 -9.30 13.39
C ALA A 60 -1.00 -8.77 13.20
N TRP A 61 -1.98 -9.65 12.97
CA TRP A 61 -3.39 -9.27 12.86
C TRP A 61 -3.99 -8.67 14.14
N VAL A 62 -3.63 -9.21 15.32
CA VAL A 62 -4.01 -8.62 16.62
C VAL A 62 -3.44 -7.22 16.76
N ALA A 63 -2.18 -7.03 16.41
CA ALA A 63 -1.54 -5.72 16.45
C ALA A 63 -2.20 -4.74 15.49
N THR A 64 -2.56 -5.17 14.27
CA THR A 64 -3.32 -4.37 13.31
C THR A 64 -4.67 -3.91 13.87
N TYR A 65 -5.42 -4.80 14.52
CA TYR A 65 -6.73 -4.45 15.08
C TYR A 65 -6.59 -3.50 16.28
N ALA A 66 -5.60 -3.75 17.15
CA ALA A 66 -5.30 -2.87 18.27
C ALA A 66 -4.92 -1.45 17.79
N GLU A 67 -4.09 -1.37 16.75
CA GLU A 67 -3.70 -0.09 16.15
C GLU A 67 -4.91 0.60 15.51
N ALA A 68 -5.76 -0.13 14.79
CA ALA A 68 -6.94 0.46 14.17
C ALA A 68 -7.92 1.03 15.21
N ILE A 69 -8.14 0.34 16.34
CA ILE A 69 -8.95 0.86 17.46
C ILE A 69 -8.29 2.11 18.05
N ALA A 70 -6.97 2.11 18.23
CA ALA A 70 -6.24 3.27 18.72
C ALA A 70 -6.35 4.48 17.78
N GLN A 71 -6.28 4.26 16.47
CA GLN A 71 -6.45 5.32 15.46
C GLN A 71 -7.89 5.83 15.41
N ILE A 72 -8.91 4.98 15.57
CA ILE A 72 -10.32 5.41 15.69
C ILE A 72 -10.51 6.30 16.94
N ALA A 73 -9.97 5.90 18.10
CA ALA A 73 -10.04 6.70 19.31
C ALA A 73 -9.29 8.05 19.14
N SER A 74 -8.11 8.01 18.51
CA SER A 74 -7.33 9.21 18.20
C SER A 74 -8.06 10.17 17.26
N TYR A 75 -8.67 9.64 16.20
CA TYR A 75 -9.54 10.39 15.28
C TYR A 75 -10.70 11.06 16.03
N ALA A 76 -11.46 10.30 16.83
CA ALA A 76 -12.59 10.84 17.59
C ALA A 76 -12.16 11.99 18.52
N ARG A 77 -11.04 11.86 19.23
CA ARG A 77 -10.50 12.94 20.07
C ARG A 77 -10.14 14.20 19.28
N ARG A 78 -9.45 14.04 18.15
CA ARG A 78 -9.08 15.18 17.29
C ARG A 78 -10.32 15.88 16.74
N MET A 79 -11.23 15.12 16.15
CA MET A 79 -12.47 15.65 15.59
C MET A 79 -13.33 16.36 16.64
N GLU A 80 -13.42 15.83 17.84
CA GLU A 80 -14.15 16.48 18.93
C GLU A 80 -13.49 17.80 19.34
N SER A 81 -12.15 17.81 19.46
CA SER A 81 -11.41 19.02 19.82
C SER A 81 -11.56 20.14 18.78
N GLU A 82 -11.84 19.78 17.53
CA GLU A 82 -12.10 20.69 16.42
C GLU A 82 -13.61 21.02 16.25
N GLY A 83 -14.49 20.41 17.04
CA GLY A 83 -15.96 20.58 16.91
C GLY A 83 -16.55 19.92 15.67
N ARG A 84 -15.86 18.94 15.08
CA ARG A 84 -16.21 18.22 13.84
C ARG A 84 -16.70 16.79 14.07
N PHE A 85 -16.78 16.33 15.33
CA PHE A 85 -17.23 14.98 15.66
C PHE A 85 -18.76 14.88 15.71
N GLY A 86 -19.36 14.78 14.52
CA GLY A 86 -20.81 14.72 14.34
C GLY A 86 -21.42 13.35 14.63
N GLU A 87 -22.73 13.25 14.40
CA GLU A 87 -23.49 12.02 14.62
C GLU A 87 -22.96 10.88 13.76
N LEU A 88 -22.72 11.10 12.46
CA LEU A 88 -22.22 10.07 11.55
C LEU A 88 -20.83 9.59 11.97
N GLU A 89 -19.91 10.51 12.28
CA GLU A 89 -18.55 10.21 12.74
C GLU A 89 -18.58 9.36 14.01
N SER A 90 -19.44 9.72 14.97
CA SER A 90 -19.61 8.97 16.21
C SER A 90 -20.15 7.56 15.99
N LEU A 91 -21.13 7.39 15.10
CA LEU A 91 -21.69 6.08 14.77
C LEU A 91 -20.66 5.19 14.06
N LEU A 92 -19.91 5.73 13.10
CA LEU A 92 -18.87 4.99 12.39
C LEU A 92 -17.73 4.57 13.32
N ALA A 93 -17.28 5.47 14.20
CA ALA A 93 -16.27 5.18 15.22
C ALA A 93 -16.75 4.09 16.19
N GLN A 94 -17.99 4.19 16.67
CA GLN A 94 -18.59 3.19 17.56
C GLN A 94 -18.68 1.83 16.88
N ILE A 95 -19.24 1.76 15.66
CA ILE A 95 -19.41 0.51 14.92
C ILE A 95 -18.06 -0.14 14.63
N GLY A 96 -17.08 0.62 14.13
CA GLY A 96 -15.76 0.11 13.78
C GLY A 96 -14.99 -0.44 14.97
N ALA A 97 -14.90 0.35 16.05
CA ALA A 97 -14.19 -0.08 17.26
C ALA A 97 -14.88 -1.26 17.95
N ALA A 98 -16.21 -1.28 18.02
CA ALA A 98 -16.97 -2.38 18.58
C ALA A 98 -16.79 -3.69 17.79
N GLU A 99 -16.75 -3.61 16.46
CA GLU A 99 -16.54 -4.77 15.59
C GLU A 99 -15.13 -5.36 15.77
N TYR A 100 -14.09 -4.52 15.74
CA TYR A 100 -12.71 -4.98 15.94
C TYR A 100 -12.48 -5.54 17.33
N LEU A 101 -13.06 -4.94 18.38
CA LEU A 101 -13.04 -5.53 19.71
C LEU A 101 -13.73 -6.90 19.71
N SER A 102 -14.94 -6.99 19.16
CA SER A 102 -15.69 -8.25 19.12
C SER A 102 -14.92 -9.36 18.42
N GLN A 103 -14.15 -9.04 17.38
CA GLN A 103 -13.30 -9.99 16.68
C GLN A 103 -12.01 -10.31 17.46
N LEU A 104 -11.39 -9.36 18.15
CA LEU A 104 -10.31 -9.66 19.10
C LEU A 104 -10.76 -10.66 20.17
N PHE A 105 -12.03 -10.60 20.59
CA PHE A 105 -12.63 -11.55 21.54
C PHE A 105 -13.08 -12.89 20.94
N GLY A 106 -13.73 -12.86 19.78
CA GLY A 106 -14.37 -14.02 19.16
C GLY A 106 -13.44 -14.84 18.26
N GLY A 107 -12.41 -14.19 17.72
CA GLY A 107 -11.48 -14.73 16.74
C GLY A 107 -11.18 -13.71 15.65
N VAL A 108 -9.89 -13.46 15.43
CA VAL A 108 -9.38 -12.51 14.45
C VAL A 108 -9.29 -13.20 13.09
N LEU A 109 -9.95 -12.64 12.09
CA LEU A 109 -10.00 -13.18 10.74
C LEU A 109 -8.75 -12.77 9.95
N MET A 110 -7.87 -13.73 9.64
CA MET A 110 -6.73 -13.53 8.74
C MET A 110 -7.10 -13.82 7.29
N SER A 111 -7.95 -14.83 7.09
CA SER A 111 -8.59 -15.19 5.82
C SER A 111 -9.96 -15.81 6.13
N GLN A 112 -10.76 -16.13 5.10
CA GLN A 112 -12.06 -16.79 5.32
C GLN A 112 -11.92 -18.17 5.99
N GLY A 113 -10.78 -18.86 5.80
CA GLY A 113 -10.49 -20.17 6.40
C GLY A 113 -9.63 -20.11 7.67
N GLU A 114 -9.03 -18.97 7.98
CA GLU A 114 -8.05 -18.84 9.05
C GLU A 114 -8.46 -17.78 10.06
N ILE A 115 -9.08 -18.25 11.14
CA ILE A 115 -9.46 -17.42 12.28
C ILE A 115 -8.55 -17.78 13.46
N VAL A 116 -7.79 -16.80 13.96
CA VAL A 116 -6.90 -16.98 15.12
C VAL A 116 -7.59 -16.53 16.39
N ARG A 117 -7.45 -17.32 17.46
CA ARG A 117 -7.97 -16.99 18.80
C ARG A 117 -6.84 -16.80 19.80
N MET A 118 -7.10 -16.03 20.84
CA MET A 118 -6.09 -15.66 21.84
C MET A 118 -5.41 -16.86 22.53
N HIS A 119 -6.13 -17.97 22.74
CA HIS A 119 -5.54 -19.18 23.32
C HIS A 119 -4.53 -19.86 22.37
N GLU A 120 -4.67 -19.71 21.05
CA GLU A 120 -3.71 -20.21 20.06
C GLU A 120 -2.38 -19.42 20.14
N LEU A 121 -2.46 -18.14 20.51
CA LEU A 121 -1.30 -17.28 20.77
C LEU A 121 -0.62 -17.56 22.12
N GLY A 122 -1.29 -18.30 23.02
CA GLY A 122 -0.78 -18.65 24.35
C GLY A 122 -1.39 -17.86 25.50
N LEU A 123 -2.43 -17.06 25.27
CA LEU A 123 -3.11 -16.33 26.35
C LEU A 123 -4.08 -17.25 27.11
N SER A 124 -4.09 -17.11 28.43
CA SER A 124 -5.08 -17.78 29.28
C SER A 124 -6.47 -17.17 29.12
N LYS A 125 -7.50 -17.93 29.50
CA LYS A 125 -8.88 -17.43 29.55
C LYS A 125 -9.00 -16.17 30.42
N ASP A 126 -8.33 -16.14 31.57
CA ASP A 126 -8.42 -15.02 32.49
C ASP A 126 -7.74 -13.77 31.93
N GLN A 127 -6.58 -13.93 31.26
CA GLN A 127 -5.93 -12.84 30.53
C GLN A 127 -6.81 -12.30 29.40
N HIS A 128 -7.55 -13.19 28.72
CA HIS A 128 -8.41 -12.81 27.62
C HIS A 128 -9.70 -12.11 28.09
N VAL A 129 -10.31 -12.54 29.20
CA VAL A 129 -11.55 -11.94 29.73
C VAL A 129 -11.28 -10.65 30.50
N ALA A 130 -10.10 -10.49 31.11
CA ALA A 130 -9.78 -9.32 31.95
C ALA A 130 -9.88 -7.96 31.22
N ILE A 131 -9.82 -7.93 29.89
CA ILE A 131 -9.92 -6.69 29.11
C ILE A 131 -11.38 -6.29 28.80
N LEU A 132 -12.37 -7.15 29.11
CA LEU A 132 -13.81 -6.87 28.97
C LEU A 132 -14.31 -6.04 30.17
N THR A 133 -13.78 -4.83 30.31
CA THR A 133 -14.26 -3.87 31.31
C THR A 133 -15.67 -3.38 30.96
N GLU A 134 -16.37 -2.80 31.93
CA GLU A 134 -17.73 -2.26 31.70
C GLU A 134 -17.79 -1.26 30.53
N PRO A 135 -16.86 -0.29 30.37
CA PRO A 135 -16.82 0.59 29.21
C PRO A 135 -16.65 -0.15 27.87
N VAL A 136 -15.79 -1.17 27.83
CA VAL A 136 -15.55 -1.99 26.62
C VAL A 136 -16.80 -2.78 26.25
N VAL A 137 -17.44 -3.41 27.23
CA VAL A 137 -18.70 -4.14 27.02
C VAL A 137 -19.81 -3.18 26.58
N LYS A 138 -19.89 -1.99 27.17
CA LYS A 138 -20.86 -0.96 26.77
C LYS A 138 -20.65 -0.52 25.31
N LEU A 139 -19.40 -0.33 24.88
CA LEU A 139 -19.07 0.02 23.49
C LEU A 139 -19.52 -1.08 22.53
N ILE A 140 -19.15 -2.34 22.81
CA ILE A 140 -19.51 -3.51 21.98
C ILE A 140 -21.03 -3.64 21.86
N LEU A 141 -21.74 -3.59 22.98
CA LEU A 141 -23.20 -3.75 23.00
C LEU A 141 -23.96 -2.55 22.42
N GLY A 142 -23.29 -1.40 22.24
CA GLY A 142 -23.85 -0.21 21.61
C GLY A 142 -23.86 -0.26 20.07
N ALA A 143 -23.10 -1.15 19.44
CA ALA A 143 -23.10 -1.35 17.99
C ALA A 143 -24.27 -2.24 17.54
N THR A 144 -25.49 -1.74 17.67
CA THR A 144 -26.73 -2.48 17.40
C THR A 144 -27.18 -2.39 15.94
N PRO A 145 -28.16 -3.21 15.50
CA PRO A 145 -28.82 -3.01 14.21
C PRO A 145 -29.37 -1.60 14.01
N GLU A 146 -29.90 -0.98 15.07
CA GLU A 146 -30.43 0.39 15.04
C GLU A 146 -29.32 1.43 14.82
N THR A 147 -28.18 1.31 15.52
CA THR A 147 -26.99 2.16 15.30
C THR A 147 -26.51 2.07 13.84
N ARG A 148 -26.46 0.84 13.29
CA ARG A 148 -26.06 0.60 11.89
C ARG A 148 -27.09 1.16 10.90
N ALA A 149 -28.38 0.99 11.17
CA ALA A 149 -29.44 1.57 10.35
C ALA A 149 -29.37 3.09 10.32
N ARG A 150 -29.12 3.74 11.47
CA ARG A 150 -28.95 5.19 11.57
C ARG A 150 -27.75 5.69 10.78
N ALA A 151 -26.60 5.00 10.87
CA ALA A 151 -25.43 5.34 10.05
C ALA A 151 -25.75 5.28 8.55
N VAL A 152 -26.50 4.26 8.10
CA VAL A 152 -26.93 4.13 6.71
C VAL A 152 -27.89 5.25 6.29
N GLU A 153 -28.81 5.69 7.16
CA GLU A 153 -29.68 6.84 6.88
C GLU A 153 -28.87 8.11 6.65
N LEU A 154 -27.88 8.38 7.51
CA LEU A 154 -27.00 9.54 7.39
C LEU A 154 -26.14 9.48 6.13
N ILE A 155 -25.57 8.31 5.83
CA ILE A 155 -24.82 8.08 4.58
C ILE A 155 -25.67 8.38 3.34
N LYS A 156 -26.95 8.01 3.35
CA LYS A 156 -27.87 8.33 2.26
C LYS A 156 -28.20 9.83 2.21
N ALA A 157 -28.28 10.49 3.35
CA ALA A 157 -28.54 11.93 3.42
C ALA A 157 -27.34 12.76 2.92
N THR A 158 -26.12 12.24 2.98
CA THR A 158 -24.90 12.87 2.48
C THR A 158 -24.49 12.38 1.09
N GLN A 159 -25.44 11.90 0.27
CA GLN A 159 -25.10 11.50 -1.11
C GLN A 159 -24.48 12.65 -1.89
N GLY A 160 -23.36 12.37 -2.56
CA GLY A 160 -22.57 13.35 -3.32
C GLY A 160 -21.39 13.95 -2.55
N THR A 161 -21.21 13.64 -1.26
CA THR A 161 -19.99 14.03 -0.54
C THR A 161 -18.78 13.17 -0.91
N ALA A 162 -17.59 13.69 -0.60
CA ALA A 162 -16.33 13.01 -0.86
C ALA A 162 -16.28 11.63 -0.13
N SER A 163 -16.52 11.65 1.17
CA SER A 163 -16.44 10.50 2.05
C SER A 163 -17.76 10.26 2.78
N PHE A 164 -17.87 9.08 3.41
CA PHE A 164 -18.88 8.84 4.43
C PHE A 164 -18.33 9.33 5.79
N GLY A 165 -18.78 10.52 6.19
CA GLY A 165 -18.29 11.23 7.37
C GLY A 165 -17.04 12.08 7.07
N ASP A 166 -16.73 13.01 7.97
CA ASP A 166 -15.55 13.87 7.87
C ASP A 166 -14.26 13.09 8.16
N THR A 167 -13.28 13.14 7.25
CA THR A 167 -12.03 12.38 7.37
C THR A 167 -11.04 12.98 8.36
N GLY A 168 -11.25 14.21 8.83
CA GLY A 168 -10.31 14.92 9.70
C GLY A 168 -9.06 15.43 8.99
N LEU A 169 -9.06 15.42 7.66
CA LEU A 169 -8.03 16.07 6.85
C LEU A 169 -8.17 17.58 6.92
N ASP A 170 -7.06 18.29 6.71
CA ASP A 170 -7.06 19.74 6.58
C ASP A 170 -7.68 20.21 5.25
N GLU A 171 -7.93 21.51 5.13
CA GLU A 171 -8.58 22.12 3.96
C GLU A 171 -7.77 21.92 2.66
N THR A 172 -6.44 21.86 2.74
CA THR A 172 -5.58 21.66 1.56
C THR A 172 -5.76 20.26 1.01
N LEU A 173 -5.71 19.26 1.89
CA LEU A 173 -5.90 17.86 1.51
C LEU A 173 -7.34 17.58 1.04
N GLN A 174 -8.34 18.26 1.61
CA GLN A 174 -9.72 18.20 1.08
C GLN A 174 -9.83 18.82 -0.31
N ALA A 175 -9.16 19.95 -0.57
CA ALA A 175 -9.16 20.57 -1.90
C ALA A 175 -8.52 19.64 -2.95
N ILE A 176 -7.41 18.98 -2.61
CA ILE A 176 -6.76 17.96 -3.45
C ILE A 176 -7.71 16.78 -3.70
N ARG A 177 -8.38 16.29 -2.65
CA ARG A 177 -9.38 15.21 -2.77
C ARG A 177 -10.46 15.57 -3.78
N ASP A 178 -11.05 16.75 -3.63
CA ASP A 178 -12.14 17.22 -4.48
C ASP A 178 -11.68 17.41 -5.94
N GLU A 179 -10.45 17.88 -6.15
CA GLU A 179 -9.87 18.01 -7.49
C GLU A 179 -9.66 16.67 -8.17
N MET A 180 -8.99 15.73 -7.48
CA MET A 180 -8.74 14.39 -8.02
C MET A 180 -10.04 13.61 -8.24
N ARG A 181 -11.04 13.81 -7.38
CA ARG A 181 -12.38 13.26 -7.59
C ARG A 181 -13.03 13.78 -8.86
N ARG A 182 -13.04 15.10 -9.06
CA ARG A 182 -13.63 15.70 -10.27
C ARG A 182 -12.94 15.17 -11.52
N PHE A 183 -11.61 15.07 -11.51
CA PHE A 183 -10.84 14.47 -12.59
C PHE A 183 -11.24 12.99 -12.81
N SER A 184 -11.27 12.19 -11.76
CA SER A 184 -11.64 10.77 -11.81
C SER A 184 -13.07 10.56 -12.35
N GLU A 185 -14.03 11.36 -11.92
CA GLU A 185 -15.43 11.28 -12.35
C GLU A 185 -15.64 11.76 -13.80
N ALA A 186 -14.79 12.66 -14.30
CA ALA A 186 -14.85 13.15 -15.67
C ALA A 186 -14.09 12.26 -16.66
N GLU A 187 -12.85 11.90 -16.35
CA GLU A 187 -11.90 11.32 -17.31
C GLU A 187 -11.62 9.83 -17.09
N VAL A 188 -12.00 9.26 -15.94
CA VAL A 188 -11.71 7.85 -15.60
C VAL A 188 -12.98 6.99 -15.57
N VAL A 189 -13.91 7.30 -14.67
CA VAL A 189 -15.11 6.49 -14.40
C VAL A 189 -15.94 6.23 -15.66
N PRO A 190 -16.22 7.22 -16.53
CA PRO A 190 -17.02 6.99 -17.73
C PRO A 190 -16.36 6.08 -18.77
N HIS A 191 -15.02 5.97 -18.75
CA HIS A 191 -14.22 5.29 -19.78
C HIS A 191 -13.70 3.92 -19.35
N ALA A 192 -13.55 3.68 -18.04
CA ALA A 192 -12.95 2.45 -17.51
C ALA A 192 -13.62 1.16 -18.01
N GLN A 193 -14.95 1.15 -18.18
CA GLN A 193 -15.67 0.00 -18.71
C GLN A 193 -15.31 -0.27 -20.19
N GLU A 194 -15.15 0.77 -21.00
CA GLU A 194 -14.79 0.63 -22.41
C GLU A 194 -13.37 0.08 -22.56
N TRP A 195 -12.42 0.61 -21.79
CA TRP A 195 -11.04 0.08 -21.76
C TRP A 195 -11.03 -1.40 -21.39
N HIS A 196 -11.82 -1.80 -20.39
CA HIS A 196 -11.92 -3.20 -19.99
C HIS A 196 -12.48 -4.11 -21.09
N LEU A 197 -13.58 -3.69 -21.74
CA LEU A 197 -14.24 -4.47 -22.80
C LEU A 197 -13.37 -4.65 -24.03
N LYS A 198 -12.53 -3.65 -24.34
CA LYS A 198 -11.62 -3.68 -25.48
C LYS A 198 -10.24 -4.23 -25.18
N ASP A 199 -9.97 -4.54 -23.90
CA ASP A 199 -8.63 -4.90 -23.44
C ASP A 199 -7.56 -3.85 -23.77
N GLU A 200 -7.96 -2.58 -23.66
CA GLU A 200 -7.08 -1.44 -23.92
C GLU A 200 -6.36 -1.04 -22.64
N TYR A 201 -5.14 -0.55 -22.83
CA TYR A 201 -4.45 0.18 -21.78
C TYR A 201 -5.19 1.48 -21.43
N VAL A 202 -4.88 2.02 -20.26
CA VAL A 202 -5.13 3.42 -19.95
C VAL A 202 -4.48 4.30 -21.04
N PRO A 203 -5.21 5.26 -21.63
CA PRO A 203 -4.69 6.11 -22.70
C PRO A 203 -3.47 6.94 -22.25
N LEU A 204 -2.52 7.16 -23.16
CA LEU A 204 -1.35 8.02 -22.87
C LEU A 204 -1.77 9.48 -22.67
N GLU A 205 -2.87 9.88 -23.30
CA GLU A 205 -3.48 11.21 -23.15
C GLU A 205 -3.94 11.45 -21.70
N LEU A 206 -4.53 10.43 -21.05
CA LEU A 206 -4.90 10.50 -19.64
C LEU A 206 -3.65 10.61 -18.75
N ILE A 207 -2.59 9.87 -19.07
CA ILE A 207 -1.30 9.96 -18.37
C ILE A 207 -0.71 11.38 -18.49
N ALA A 208 -0.84 12.01 -19.67
CA ALA A 208 -0.40 13.40 -19.86
C ALA A 208 -1.22 14.37 -18.99
N GLN A 209 -2.56 14.24 -18.96
CA GLN A 209 -3.42 15.05 -18.08
C GLN A 209 -3.06 14.86 -16.59
N MET A 210 -2.78 13.64 -16.16
CA MET A 210 -2.32 13.37 -14.79
C MET A 210 -1.00 14.10 -14.48
N SER A 211 -0.08 14.13 -15.45
CA SER A 211 1.17 14.87 -15.28
C SER A 211 0.96 16.38 -15.19
N GLU A 212 0.04 16.95 -15.98
CA GLU A 212 -0.31 18.38 -15.91
C GLU A 212 -0.91 18.75 -14.54
N LEU A 213 -1.59 17.81 -13.89
CA LEU A 213 -2.12 17.94 -12.52
C LEU A 213 -1.06 17.72 -11.43
N GLY A 214 0.19 17.43 -11.80
CA GLY A 214 1.29 17.20 -10.86
C GLY A 214 1.24 15.85 -10.13
N VAL A 215 0.46 14.87 -10.62
CA VAL A 215 0.33 13.55 -9.96
C VAL A 215 1.67 12.84 -9.84
N PHE A 216 2.53 12.95 -10.87
CA PHE A 216 3.84 12.29 -10.87
C PHE A 216 4.92 13.06 -10.13
N SER A 217 4.65 14.28 -9.65
CA SER A 217 5.65 15.15 -9.02
C SER A 217 5.23 15.58 -7.60
N LEU A 218 4.14 15.00 -7.09
CA LEU A 218 3.42 15.44 -5.90
C LEU A 218 4.32 15.50 -4.65
N THR A 219 5.09 14.44 -4.40
CA THR A 219 5.95 14.33 -3.20
C THR A 219 7.41 14.71 -3.44
N LEU A 220 7.77 14.96 -4.69
CA LEU A 220 9.14 15.26 -5.08
C LEU A 220 9.54 16.67 -4.59
N PRO A 221 10.80 16.90 -4.16
CA PRO A 221 11.27 18.24 -3.83
C PRO A 221 11.18 19.21 -5.02
N GLU A 222 10.92 20.49 -4.72
CA GLU A 222 10.79 21.56 -5.73
C GLU A 222 12.06 21.70 -6.60
N GLU A 223 13.26 21.44 -6.04
CA GLU A 223 14.53 21.52 -6.80
C GLU A 223 14.61 20.54 -7.98
N PHE A 224 13.80 19.48 -7.96
CA PHE A 224 13.67 18.51 -9.04
C PHE A 224 12.37 18.67 -9.84
N GLY A 225 11.65 19.77 -9.68
CA GLY A 225 10.38 20.05 -10.37
C GLY A 225 9.13 19.46 -9.70
N GLY A 226 9.24 19.09 -8.42
CA GLY A 226 8.12 18.58 -7.63
C GLY A 226 7.30 19.65 -6.91
N LEU A 227 6.24 19.20 -6.24
CA LEU A 227 5.34 20.05 -5.44
C LEU A 227 5.68 20.06 -3.94
N GLY A 228 6.62 19.23 -3.49
CA GLY A 228 7.08 19.18 -2.10
C GLY A 228 6.00 18.78 -1.08
N LEU A 229 4.90 18.15 -1.51
CA LEU A 229 3.82 17.74 -0.61
C LEU A 229 4.18 16.45 0.15
N GLY A 230 3.49 16.23 1.26
CA GLY A 230 3.70 15.05 2.10
C GLY A 230 3.06 13.78 1.54
N LYS A 231 3.44 12.63 2.12
CA LYS A 231 2.88 11.32 1.77
C LYS A 231 1.36 11.23 2.00
N GLU A 232 0.81 12.02 2.92
CA GLU A 232 -0.64 12.08 3.13
C GLU A 232 -1.38 12.65 1.90
N ALA A 233 -0.81 13.65 1.23
CA ALA A 233 -1.36 14.15 -0.04
C ALA A 233 -1.35 13.04 -1.11
N MET A 234 -0.29 12.24 -1.16
CA MET A 234 -0.20 11.13 -2.11
C MET A 234 -1.19 10.00 -1.80
N CYS A 235 -1.48 9.73 -0.53
CA CYS A 235 -2.58 8.84 -0.15
C CYS A 235 -3.92 9.35 -0.68
N VAL A 236 -4.23 10.64 -0.50
CA VAL A 236 -5.48 11.25 -0.98
C VAL A 236 -5.59 11.17 -2.51
N VAL A 237 -4.52 11.52 -3.24
CA VAL A 237 -4.49 11.41 -4.71
C VAL A 237 -4.69 9.95 -5.16
N SER A 238 -3.96 9.03 -4.54
CA SER A 238 -4.05 7.60 -4.86
C SER A 238 -5.43 7.01 -4.57
N GLU A 239 -6.08 7.41 -3.48
CA GLU A 239 -7.44 6.99 -3.11
C GLU A 239 -8.46 7.40 -4.19
N GLU A 240 -8.47 8.67 -4.59
CA GLU A 240 -9.50 9.20 -5.51
C GLU A 240 -9.31 8.70 -6.96
N LEU A 241 -8.06 8.54 -7.41
CA LEU A 241 -7.77 7.95 -8.72
C LEU A 241 -8.10 6.44 -8.73
N SER A 242 -7.74 5.72 -7.66
CA SER A 242 -8.02 4.28 -7.56
C SER A 242 -9.51 3.97 -7.41
N ARG A 243 -10.28 4.89 -6.81
CA ARG A 243 -11.75 4.81 -6.75
C ARG A 243 -12.36 4.77 -8.15
N GLY A 244 -11.78 5.52 -9.11
CA GLY A 244 -12.20 5.48 -10.50
C GLY A 244 -11.75 4.19 -11.19
N TYR A 245 -10.43 3.94 -11.17
CA TYR A 245 -9.84 2.71 -11.67
C TYR A 245 -8.45 2.51 -11.06
N ILE A 246 -8.21 1.36 -10.41
CA ILE A 246 -6.95 1.08 -9.69
C ILE A 246 -5.69 1.29 -10.52
N GLY A 247 -5.75 1.08 -11.83
CA GLY A 247 -4.60 1.32 -12.71
C GLY A 247 -4.22 2.78 -12.84
N VAL A 248 -5.19 3.68 -12.78
CA VAL A 248 -4.93 5.12 -12.81
C VAL A 248 -4.22 5.56 -11.55
N GLY A 249 -4.69 5.12 -10.37
CA GLY A 249 -3.97 5.39 -9.11
C GLY A 249 -2.56 4.80 -9.10
N SER A 250 -2.41 3.58 -9.63
CA SER A 250 -1.13 2.86 -9.66
C SER A 250 -0.06 3.52 -10.55
N LEU A 251 -0.46 4.30 -11.57
CA LEU A 251 0.48 5.10 -12.37
C LEU A 251 1.21 6.13 -11.50
N GLY A 252 0.49 6.81 -10.61
CA GLY A 252 1.09 7.75 -9.65
C GLY A 252 2.04 7.05 -8.68
N THR A 253 1.62 5.93 -8.11
CA THR A 253 2.44 5.13 -7.17
C THR A 253 3.73 4.61 -7.81
N ARG A 254 3.71 4.27 -9.10
CA ARG A 254 4.91 3.82 -9.83
C ARG A 254 5.97 4.92 -9.89
N SER A 255 5.54 6.14 -10.23
CA SER A 255 6.42 7.32 -10.24
C SER A 255 6.94 7.63 -8.84
N GLU A 256 6.06 7.72 -7.85
CA GLU A 256 6.44 8.02 -6.45
C GLU A 256 7.52 7.07 -5.92
N ILE A 257 7.35 5.74 -6.10
CA ILE A 257 8.32 4.75 -5.60
C ILE A 257 9.65 4.86 -6.35
N ALA A 258 9.64 5.11 -7.66
CA ALA A 258 10.85 5.26 -8.44
C ALA A 258 11.61 6.54 -8.05
N GLU A 259 10.90 7.64 -7.83
CA GLU A 259 11.46 8.90 -7.35
C GLU A 259 12.08 8.73 -5.97
N GLU A 260 11.37 8.10 -5.03
CA GLU A 260 11.88 7.87 -3.68
C GLU A 260 13.12 6.97 -3.69
N LEU A 261 13.15 5.95 -4.55
CA LEU A 261 14.33 5.11 -4.75
C LEU A 261 15.54 5.92 -5.23
N ILE A 262 15.36 6.79 -6.21
CA ILE A 262 16.43 7.62 -6.78
C ILE A 262 16.85 8.74 -5.83
N LEU A 263 15.91 9.36 -5.12
CA LEU A 263 16.18 10.37 -4.09
C LEU A 263 17.07 9.81 -2.97
N ASN A 264 16.75 8.61 -2.50
CA ASN A 264 17.42 8.01 -1.35
C ASN A 264 18.77 7.38 -1.68
N ALA A 265 18.89 6.74 -2.84
CA ALA A 265 20.07 5.94 -3.17
C ALA A 265 20.81 6.38 -4.44
N GLY A 266 20.26 7.33 -5.22
CA GLY A 266 20.90 7.83 -6.42
C GLY A 266 22.08 8.75 -6.15
N THR A 267 23.01 8.83 -7.10
CA THR A 267 24.02 9.89 -7.14
C THR A 267 23.38 11.22 -7.55
N ASP A 268 24.04 12.35 -7.30
CA ASP A 268 23.51 13.67 -7.71
C ASP A 268 23.25 13.73 -9.22
N ALA A 269 24.13 13.12 -10.03
CA ALA A 269 23.94 13.04 -11.47
C ALA A 269 22.69 12.22 -11.86
N GLN A 270 22.41 11.11 -11.15
CA GLN A 270 21.21 10.31 -11.38
C GLN A 270 19.94 11.06 -10.95
N LYS A 271 19.99 11.78 -9.82
CA LYS A 271 18.86 12.60 -9.36
C LYS A 271 18.50 13.69 -10.36
N GLN A 272 19.50 14.44 -10.81
CA GLN A 272 19.32 15.53 -11.77
C GLN A 272 18.85 15.05 -13.15
N GLU A 273 19.29 13.86 -13.58
CA GLU A 273 18.85 13.26 -14.84
C GLU A 273 17.40 12.76 -14.76
N TRP A 274 17.07 11.95 -13.74
CA TRP A 274 15.85 11.14 -13.78
C TRP A 274 14.66 11.79 -13.09
N LEU A 275 14.85 12.47 -11.95
CA LEU A 275 13.72 12.96 -11.15
C LEU A 275 12.87 13.99 -11.92
N PRO A 276 13.44 15.02 -12.59
CA PRO A 276 12.63 15.98 -13.33
C PRO A 276 11.86 15.36 -14.51
N ARG A 277 12.40 14.28 -15.09
CA ARG A 277 11.79 13.59 -16.24
C ARG A 277 10.68 12.65 -15.82
N ILE A 278 10.75 12.07 -14.63
CA ILE A 278 9.66 11.29 -14.03
C ILE A 278 8.55 12.24 -13.58
N ALA A 279 8.90 13.33 -12.90
CA ALA A 279 7.97 14.36 -12.43
C ALA A 279 7.10 14.94 -13.56
N SER A 280 7.69 15.16 -14.73
CA SER A 280 7.01 15.71 -15.91
C SER A 280 6.24 14.67 -16.75
N GLY A 281 6.28 13.39 -16.36
CA GLY A 281 5.68 12.30 -17.14
C GLY A 281 6.40 11.99 -18.46
N GLU A 282 7.53 12.65 -18.76
CA GLU A 282 8.38 12.35 -19.93
C GLU A 282 8.89 10.90 -19.85
N VAL A 283 9.29 10.47 -18.65
CA VAL A 283 9.78 9.12 -18.35
C VAL A 283 8.78 8.41 -17.44
N LEU A 284 8.23 7.30 -17.94
CA LEU A 284 7.32 6.45 -17.16
C LEU A 284 8.12 5.29 -16.55
N PRO A 285 8.23 5.19 -15.21
CA PRO A 285 9.00 4.13 -14.58
C PRO A 285 8.17 2.85 -14.36
N THR A 286 8.86 1.71 -14.30
CA THR A 286 8.30 0.45 -13.79
C THR A 286 9.33 -0.33 -12.99
N ALA A 287 8.85 -1.17 -12.07
CA ALA A 287 9.68 -2.02 -11.23
C ALA A 287 9.86 -3.41 -11.84
N VAL A 288 11.09 -3.91 -11.89
CA VAL A 288 11.45 -5.16 -12.56
C VAL A 288 12.20 -6.08 -11.60
N PHE A 289 11.43 -6.75 -10.74
CA PHE A 289 11.94 -7.52 -9.59
C PHE A 289 11.67 -9.02 -9.72
N THR A 290 10.40 -9.42 -9.75
CA THR A 290 9.92 -10.81 -9.69
C THR A 290 10.40 -11.65 -10.86
N GLU A 291 10.80 -12.89 -10.58
CA GLU A 291 11.17 -13.92 -11.57
C GLU A 291 10.16 -15.07 -11.54
N PRO A 292 10.04 -15.90 -12.60
CA PRO A 292 9.03 -16.97 -12.67
C PRO A 292 8.98 -17.89 -11.44
N ASN A 293 10.12 -18.14 -10.80
CA ASN A 293 10.22 -19.01 -9.63
C ASN A 293 10.52 -18.24 -8.33
N ILE A 294 10.58 -16.90 -8.36
CA ILE A 294 11.09 -16.07 -7.27
C ILE A 294 10.25 -14.79 -7.14
N GLY A 295 9.35 -14.78 -6.15
CA GLY A 295 8.54 -13.62 -5.76
C GLY A 295 8.83 -13.18 -4.33
N SER A 296 8.26 -13.89 -3.35
CA SER A 296 8.37 -13.53 -1.93
C SER A 296 9.81 -13.54 -1.40
N ASP A 297 10.65 -14.49 -1.82
CA ASP A 297 12.08 -14.53 -1.49
C ASP A 297 12.92 -13.80 -2.56
N LEU A 298 12.68 -12.50 -2.71
CA LEU A 298 13.31 -11.70 -3.77
C LEU A 298 14.85 -11.70 -3.69
N ALA A 299 15.41 -11.89 -2.49
CA ALA A 299 16.85 -11.96 -2.26
C ALA A 299 17.54 -13.12 -3.01
N SER A 300 16.78 -14.15 -3.37
CA SER A 300 17.27 -15.34 -4.08
C SER A 300 17.27 -15.19 -5.60
N LEU A 301 16.89 -14.04 -6.15
CA LEU A 301 16.79 -13.83 -7.60
C LEU A 301 18.09 -14.17 -8.37
N THR A 302 17.92 -14.55 -9.63
CA THR A 302 18.96 -15.17 -10.47
C THR A 302 19.32 -14.38 -11.72
N THR A 303 18.50 -13.40 -12.12
CA THR A 303 18.87 -12.44 -13.17
C THR A 303 20.20 -11.83 -12.82
N ARG A 304 21.18 -11.96 -13.71
CA ARG A 304 22.55 -11.50 -13.48
C ARG A 304 22.85 -10.24 -14.28
N ALA A 305 23.73 -9.39 -13.76
CA ALA A 305 24.30 -8.26 -14.48
C ALA A 305 25.82 -8.39 -14.48
N VAL A 306 26.42 -8.52 -15.66
CA VAL A 306 27.88 -8.65 -15.82
C VAL A 306 28.44 -7.37 -16.41
N ARG A 307 29.41 -6.75 -15.72
CA ARG A 307 30.09 -5.56 -16.22
C ARG A 307 30.92 -5.88 -17.47
N ASP A 308 30.72 -5.11 -18.52
CA ASP A 308 31.42 -5.17 -19.81
C ASP A 308 31.78 -3.75 -20.24
N GLY A 309 32.98 -3.29 -19.84
CA GLY A 309 33.42 -1.92 -20.09
C GLY A 309 32.60 -0.88 -19.32
N ASP A 310 31.93 0.00 -20.07
CA ASP A 310 31.06 1.08 -19.59
C ASP A 310 29.58 0.69 -19.50
N VAL A 311 29.24 -0.58 -19.73
CA VAL A 311 27.89 -1.12 -19.58
C VAL A 311 27.87 -2.35 -18.67
N TYR A 312 26.68 -2.69 -18.17
CA TYR A 312 26.35 -4.00 -17.64
C TYR A 312 25.48 -4.74 -18.66
N ARG A 313 25.75 -6.03 -18.83
CA ARG A 313 24.92 -6.94 -19.62
C ARG A 313 24.04 -7.75 -18.70
N LEU A 314 22.74 -7.49 -18.76
CA LEU A 314 21.74 -8.19 -17.98
C LEU A 314 21.32 -9.47 -18.72
N THR A 315 21.13 -10.55 -17.97
CA THR A 315 20.59 -11.81 -18.52
C THR A 315 19.77 -12.52 -17.46
N GLY A 316 18.52 -12.86 -17.80
CA GLY A 316 17.58 -13.47 -16.87
C GLY A 316 16.14 -13.30 -17.32
N GLN A 317 15.21 -13.83 -16.54
CA GLN A 317 13.77 -13.77 -16.81
C GLN A 317 13.06 -13.07 -15.65
N LYS A 318 12.10 -12.23 -16.01
CA LYS A 318 11.23 -11.47 -15.12
C LYS A 318 9.78 -11.68 -15.52
N THR A 319 8.87 -11.62 -14.57
CA THR A 319 7.44 -11.88 -14.79
C THR A 319 6.60 -10.98 -13.89
N TRP A 320 5.31 -10.84 -14.20
CA TRP A 320 4.39 -9.95 -13.50
C TRP A 320 4.83 -8.48 -13.53
N ILE A 321 5.48 -8.07 -14.63
CA ILE A 321 5.98 -6.71 -14.77
C ILE A 321 4.88 -5.81 -15.33
N THR A 322 4.26 -5.04 -14.45
CA THR A 322 3.20 -4.09 -14.82
C THR A 322 3.75 -2.98 -15.72
N HIS A 323 3.01 -2.59 -16.76
CA HIS A 323 3.33 -1.45 -17.62
C HIS A 323 4.64 -1.56 -18.43
N ALA A 324 5.20 -2.77 -18.55
CA ALA A 324 6.54 -2.96 -19.12
C ALA A 324 6.68 -2.44 -20.56
N ALA A 325 5.68 -2.66 -21.43
CA ALA A 325 5.76 -2.24 -22.82
C ALA A 325 5.92 -0.71 -22.95
N ARG A 326 5.18 0.07 -22.15
CA ARG A 326 5.11 1.54 -22.25
C ARG A 326 6.06 2.29 -21.32
N ALA A 327 6.73 1.60 -20.39
CA ALA A 327 7.72 2.22 -19.52
C ALA A 327 8.96 2.69 -20.30
N ASP A 328 9.56 3.80 -19.88
CA ASP A 328 10.83 4.33 -20.42
C ASP A 328 12.01 3.94 -19.54
N LEU A 329 11.76 3.72 -18.25
CA LEU A 329 12.77 3.41 -17.24
C LEU A 329 12.34 2.20 -16.43
N MET A 330 13.21 1.19 -16.38
CA MET A 330 13.01 0.04 -15.52
C MET A 330 13.92 0.14 -14.29
N THR A 331 13.38 0.02 -13.08
CA THR A 331 14.18 -0.21 -11.88
C THR A 331 14.40 -1.72 -11.76
N VAL A 332 15.55 -2.19 -12.26
CA VAL A 332 15.85 -3.63 -12.38
C VAL A 332 16.73 -4.09 -11.23
N LEU A 333 16.25 -5.08 -10.47
CA LEU A 333 17.07 -5.75 -9.46
C LEU A 333 17.73 -7.00 -10.08
N ALA A 334 19.06 -7.02 -10.08
CA ALA A 334 19.86 -8.09 -10.66
C ALA A 334 21.07 -8.43 -9.78
N ARG A 335 21.56 -9.67 -9.87
CA ARG A 335 22.74 -10.15 -9.16
C ARG A 335 24.01 -9.72 -9.88
N THR A 336 24.85 -8.93 -9.21
CA THR A 336 26.17 -8.50 -9.68
C THR A 336 27.28 -9.37 -9.09
N ASP A 337 27.13 -9.83 -7.85
CA ASP A 337 28.04 -10.79 -7.23
C ASP A 337 27.41 -12.20 -7.13
N PRO A 338 27.86 -13.17 -7.93
CA PRO A 338 27.37 -14.55 -7.88
C PRO A 338 27.90 -15.35 -6.67
N LYS A 339 28.90 -14.86 -5.95
CA LYS A 339 29.49 -15.52 -4.77
C LYS A 339 28.77 -15.11 -3.49
N GLU A 340 28.21 -13.90 -3.43
CA GLU A 340 27.42 -13.41 -2.31
C GLU A 340 25.98 -13.94 -2.38
N LYS A 341 25.55 -14.60 -1.31
CA LYS A 341 24.20 -15.15 -1.18
C LYS A 341 23.22 -14.12 -0.64
N GLY A 342 21.96 -14.28 -1.00
CA GLY A 342 20.89 -13.38 -0.55
C GLY A 342 21.06 -11.97 -1.11
N TYR A 343 20.58 -10.99 -0.34
CA TYR A 343 20.41 -9.62 -0.79
C TYR A 343 21.72 -8.87 -1.06
N ARG A 344 22.83 -9.27 -0.42
CA ARG A 344 24.13 -8.59 -0.53
C ARG A 344 24.81 -8.71 -1.90
N GLY A 345 24.39 -9.69 -2.71
CA GLY A 345 24.90 -9.85 -4.07
C GLY A 345 24.04 -9.16 -5.13
N LEU A 346 22.99 -8.45 -4.73
CA LEU A 346 22.06 -7.81 -5.64
C LEU A 346 22.45 -6.36 -5.87
N SER A 347 22.04 -5.78 -6.99
CA SER A 347 22.21 -4.37 -7.27
C SER A 347 21.03 -3.85 -8.06
N MET A 348 20.71 -2.57 -7.86
CA MET A 348 19.62 -1.89 -8.51
C MET A 348 20.12 -1.10 -9.72
N PHE A 349 19.45 -1.24 -10.85
CA PHE A 349 19.77 -0.56 -12.10
C PHE A 349 18.63 0.36 -12.54
N LEU A 350 18.97 1.58 -12.96
CA LEU A 350 18.11 2.50 -13.69
C LEU A 350 18.22 2.17 -15.18
N ALA A 351 17.48 1.20 -15.67
CA ALA A 351 17.62 0.65 -17.01
C ALA A 351 16.68 1.34 -18.02
N PRO A 352 17.14 2.35 -18.78
CA PRO A 352 16.32 2.99 -19.79
C PRO A 352 16.06 2.04 -20.95
N LYS A 353 14.89 2.18 -21.56
CA LYS A 353 14.54 1.50 -22.80
C LYS A 353 13.59 2.36 -23.64
N PRO A 354 13.54 2.17 -24.96
CA PRO A 354 12.46 2.69 -25.78
C PRO A 354 11.09 2.11 -25.35
N ARG A 355 10.04 2.93 -25.42
CA ARG A 355 8.65 2.45 -25.37
C ARG A 355 8.38 1.52 -26.55
N GLY A 356 7.65 0.45 -26.30
CA GLY A 356 7.14 -0.44 -27.33
C GLY A 356 5.80 0.03 -27.90
N THR A 357 5.37 -0.66 -28.95
CA THR A 357 4.01 -0.59 -29.49
C THR A 357 3.32 -1.94 -29.27
N ASP A 358 2.02 -2.04 -29.55
CA ASP A 358 1.31 -3.32 -29.43
C ASP A 358 1.89 -4.40 -30.38
N ASP A 359 2.34 -3.98 -31.57
CA ASP A 359 3.01 -4.89 -32.54
C ASP A 359 4.44 -5.26 -32.13
N ASN A 360 5.12 -4.42 -31.35
CA ASN A 360 6.49 -4.63 -30.91
C ASN A 360 6.71 -4.04 -29.49
N PRO A 361 6.26 -4.75 -28.43
CA PRO A 361 6.24 -4.22 -27.07
C PRO A 361 7.64 -4.07 -26.47
N PHE A 362 8.64 -4.77 -27.00
CA PHE A 362 10.03 -4.76 -26.51
C PHE A 362 11.02 -4.55 -27.65
N PRO A 363 11.13 -3.32 -28.19
CA PRO A 363 12.00 -3.03 -29.34
C PRO A 363 13.49 -2.94 -28.97
N ALA A 364 13.83 -2.93 -27.68
CA ALA A 364 15.21 -2.80 -27.22
C ALA A 364 16.02 -4.07 -27.51
N GLN A 365 17.26 -3.91 -27.98
CA GLN A 365 18.15 -5.04 -28.23
C GLN A 365 18.47 -5.80 -26.94
N GLY A 366 18.40 -7.13 -27.00
CA GLY A 366 18.66 -7.99 -25.84
C GLY A 366 17.51 -8.05 -24.83
N MET A 367 16.34 -7.51 -25.17
CA MET A 367 15.11 -7.60 -24.39
C MET A 367 14.00 -8.18 -25.26
N THR A 368 13.26 -9.13 -24.72
CA THR A 368 12.06 -9.71 -25.35
C THR A 368 11.01 -9.96 -24.27
N GLY A 369 9.76 -10.23 -24.67
CA GLY A 369 8.71 -10.47 -23.69
C GLY A 369 7.35 -10.63 -24.35
N GLY A 370 6.33 -10.86 -23.52
CA GLY A 370 4.94 -11.02 -23.95
C GLY A 370 3.99 -10.65 -22.83
N GLU A 371 2.79 -10.22 -23.21
CA GLU A 371 1.70 -9.94 -22.27
C GLU A 371 1.24 -11.23 -21.56
N ILE A 372 0.92 -11.10 -20.28
CA ILE A 372 0.26 -12.12 -19.47
C ILE A 372 -1.23 -11.79 -19.45
N GLU A 373 -2.07 -12.71 -19.91
CA GLU A 373 -3.52 -12.59 -19.80
C GLU A 373 -3.95 -12.70 -18.33
N VAL A 374 -4.53 -11.63 -17.79
CA VAL A 374 -4.92 -11.53 -16.37
C VAL A 374 -6.42 -11.39 -16.17
N LEU A 375 -6.89 -11.88 -15.02
CA LEU A 375 -8.27 -11.67 -14.58
C LEU A 375 -8.49 -10.20 -14.19
N GLY A 376 -9.46 -9.55 -14.84
CA GLY A 376 -9.99 -8.26 -14.40
C GLY A 376 -9.15 -7.06 -14.84
N TYR A 377 -8.30 -6.56 -13.95
CA TYR A 377 -7.54 -5.31 -14.10
C TYR A 377 -6.47 -5.44 -15.19
N ARG A 378 -6.58 -4.67 -16.29
CA ARG A 378 -5.70 -4.78 -17.49
C ARG A 378 -5.17 -3.43 -18.00
N GLY A 379 -5.33 -2.36 -17.22
CA GLY A 379 -5.09 -0.98 -17.67
C GLY A 379 -3.64 -0.63 -17.94
N MET A 380 -2.70 -1.33 -17.32
CA MET A 380 -1.27 -1.20 -17.63
C MET A 380 -0.69 -2.46 -18.26
N LYS A 381 -1.47 -3.56 -18.23
CA LYS A 381 -1.07 -4.93 -18.56
C LYS A 381 0.15 -5.42 -17.76
N GLU A 382 0.35 -6.72 -17.76
CA GLU A 382 1.42 -7.41 -17.06
C GLU A 382 2.23 -8.21 -18.07
N PHE A 383 3.55 -8.26 -17.91
CA PHE A 383 4.43 -8.86 -18.89
C PHE A 383 5.42 -9.85 -18.30
N ASP A 384 5.70 -10.89 -19.08
CA ASP A 384 6.95 -11.65 -19.02
C ASP A 384 8.02 -10.90 -19.82
N ILE A 385 9.23 -10.85 -19.27
CA ILE A 385 10.40 -10.21 -19.89
C ILE A 385 11.59 -11.16 -19.80
N SER A 386 12.32 -11.30 -20.91
CA SER A 386 13.61 -11.99 -20.96
C SER A 386 14.70 -11.02 -21.39
N PHE A 387 15.75 -10.95 -20.59
CA PHE A 387 16.99 -10.26 -20.93
C PHE A 387 18.01 -11.28 -21.45
N ASP A 388 18.59 -11.01 -22.61
CA ASP A 388 19.71 -11.73 -23.19
C ASP A 388 20.78 -10.72 -23.65
N GLY A 389 21.72 -10.44 -22.74
CA GLY A 389 22.76 -9.43 -22.96
C GLY A 389 22.25 -7.99 -23.05
N PHE A 390 21.08 -7.68 -22.47
CA PHE A 390 20.51 -6.33 -22.43
C PHE A 390 21.49 -5.35 -21.80
N ALA A 391 21.84 -4.30 -22.52
CA ALA A 391 22.88 -3.35 -22.11
C ALA A 391 22.29 -2.22 -21.26
N VAL A 392 22.86 -2.00 -20.07
CA VAL A 392 22.56 -0.88 -19.19
C VAL A 392 23.85 -0.09 -18.95
N PRO A 393 23.89 1.24 -19.13
CA PRO A 393 25.08 2.02 -18.81
C PRO A 393 25.55 1.79 -17.38
N ALA A 394 26.87 1.69 -17.15
CA ALA A 394 27.43 1.50 -15.81
C ALA A 394 27.12 2.69 -14.89
N ALA A 395 26.98 3.90 -15.45
CA ALA A 395 26.52 5.09 -14.73
C ALA A 395 25.09 4.96 -14.18
N ASN A 396 24.32 3.98 -14.66
CA ASN A 396 22.95 3.72 -14.22
C ASN A 396 22.84 2.61 -13.18
N LEU A 397 23.96 2.08 -12.69
CA LEU A 397 23.98 1.38 -11.41
C LEU A 397 23.60 2.39 -10.33
N LEU A 398 22.44 2.23 -9.69
CA LEU A 398 21.91 3.18 -8.72
C LEU A 398 22.92 3.35 -7.57
N GLY A 399 23.32 4.60 -7.28
CA GLY A 399 24.32 4.91 -6.26
C GLY A 399 25.77 4.58 -6.63
N GLY A 400 26.01 3.91 -7.76
CA GLY A 400 27.33 3.66 -8.33
C GLY A 400 28.16 2.56 -7.65
N VAL A 401 27.59 1.81 -6.71
CA VAL A 401 28.28 0.73 -5.97
C VAL A 401 27.47 -0.56 -6.08
N GLU A 402 28.15 -1.67 -6.36
CA GLU A 402 27.55 -3.02 -6.38
C GLU A 402 27.30 -3.52 -4.95
N GLY A 403 26.29 -4.38 -4.78
CA GLY A 403 25.87 -4.99 -3.51
C GLY A 403 24.97 -4.10 -2.67
#